data_AF-A0A7Y3L0S4-F1
#
_entry.id   AF-A0A7Y3L0S4-F1
#
_cell.length_a   1.000
_cell.length_b   1.000
_cell.length_c   1.000
_cell.angle_alpha   90.00
_cell.angle_beta   90.00
_cell.angle_gamma   90.00
#
_symmetry.space_group_name_H-M   'P 1'
#
loop_
_entity.id
_entity.type
_entity.pdbx_description
1 polymer ?
#
loop_
_entity_poly.entity_id
_entity_poly.type
_entity_poly.pdbx_seq_one_letter_code
_entity_poly.pdbx_strand_id
1 'polypeptide(L)'
;MANVGLREVGTSPRGVGWALIERVLGRVARPLLWVVLALVAVVPTVSFLSLAVSPRLFSQGASWFTFAPFSQAFTGFEMTGIRNSLMFATAAGLIAATIAGGLAMIVQRTDLWLARLIPGALWTLLLVPTYIAAVGWEEVLSPSGALARMGLVTPALSSALLGPGGIIFVLAMSGVPFAYFALAPALYAMGRRYEDAARIHGAGIGRTFRTVAPIILPAITSAVVIVFAEALGDFGVASTIAANDNIPVATTNIMAAIATFPTNFPQAAAVSWFLVLTIGTVLAFQSRVLRSRHNAVLSGRSRFVSKSHPTGIRRLLLSLAVLVFFALTIGVPALGSVFSTLLPPGSGLNLSHLTFSAYTSLFHQGLSGPLLVSLRMSLINATLTVVLATAVAKVITSRRPGLFGRLSDVVLIASVALPGLVVAAGFLFIFNLPIFSRLGINLYGTMTLLGMGYLAIALPSNSRVLVGPVAQLDSSLMEAGRLHGASAPSAFRRCVLPLLARPLLWAWLLAFAATFSELPTSEMLAPIGVRTMATAILTSFQNTNLAAATALSVIQMLVVLAVIGIAQVGFRLLAPAGWRHLGGRSQR
;
A
#
# COMPACT_ATOMS: atom_id res chain seq x y z
N MET A 1 -68.31 -5.37 32.32
CA MET A 1 -67.91 -6.64 32.98
C MET A 1 -67.47 -7.62 31.90
N ALA A 2 -66.19 -7.97 31.88
CA ALA A 2 -65.60 -9.25 31.44
C ALA A 2 -64.17 -9.01 30.92
N ASN A 3 -63.21 -9.28 31.81
CA ASN A 3 -61.80 -9.47 31.52
C ASN A 3 -61.63 -10.59 30.48
N VAL A 4 -60.91 -10.31 29.39
CA VAL A 4 -60.28 -11.36 28.57
C VAL A 4 -58.77 -11.13 28.67
N GLY A 5 -58.13 -12.01 29.44
CA GLY A 5 -56.70 -12.00 29.68
C GLY A 5 -55.91 -12.22 28.40
N LEU A 6 -55.03 -11.26 28.10
CA LEU A 6 -53.92 -11.46 27.20
C LEU A 6 -52.95 -12.44 27.87
N ARG A 7 -53.06 -13.72 27.48
CA ARG A 7 -52.05 -14.74 27.76
C ARG A 7 -50.70 -14.21 27.28
N GLU A 8 -49.74 -14.14 28.21
CA GLU A 8 -48.33 -13.98 27.91
C GLU A 8 -47.93 -14.99 26.83
N VAL A 9 -47.54 -14.48 25.66
CA VAL A 9 -46.86 -15.28 24.65
C VAL A 9 -45.51 -15.63 25.24
N GLY A 10 -45.39 -16.88 25.69
CA GLY A 10 -44.20 -17.43 26.30
C GLY A 10 -42.95 -17.10 25.47
N THR A 11 -42.02 -16.40 26.10
CA THR A 11 -40.65 -16.31 25.61
C THR A 11 -40.11 -17.73 25.53
N SER A 12 -39.93 -18.26 24.32
CA SER A 12 -39.27 -19.55 24.14
C SER A 12 -37.92 -19.56 24.89
N PRO A 13 -37.57 -20.63 25.63
CA PRO A 13 -36.35 -20.68 26.45
C PRO A 13 -35.04 -20.58 25.64
N ARG A 14 -35.11 -20.58 24.31
CA ARG A 14 -33.94 -20.58 23.41
C ARG A 14 -33.34 -19.20 23.14
N GLY A 15 -33.99 -18.10 23.58
CA GLY A 15 -33.48 -16.73 23.38
C GLY A 15 -32.45 -16.25 24.41
N VAL A 16 -32.51 -16.74 25.65
CA VAL A 16 -31.71 -16.21 26.79
C VAL A 16 -30.26 -16.71 26.75
N GLY A 17 -30.05 -17.99 26.42
CA GLY A 17 -28.70 -18.58 26.34
C GLY A 17 -27.84 -17.97 25.23
N TRP A 18 -28.43 -17.61 24.09
CA TRP A 18 -27.66 -17.04 22.97
C TRP A 18 -27.34 -15.55 23.15
N ALA A 19 -28.23 -14.77 23.79
CA ALA A 19 -27.92 -13.40 24.18
C ALA A 19 -26.75 -13.34 25.18
N LEU A 20 -26.64 -14.35 26.06
CA LEU A 20 -25.48 -14.53 26.94
C LEU A 20 -24.22 -14.88 26.13
N ILE A 21 -24.31 -15.80 25.17
CA ILE A 21 -23.19 -16.18 24.28
C ILE A 21 -22.72 -15.02 23.40
N GLU A 22 -23.61 -14.19 22.84
CA GLU A 22 -23.22 -12.97 22.11
C GLU A 22 -22.56 -11.93 23.01
N ARG A 23 -23.05 -11.78 24.25
CA ARG A 23 -22.41 -10.91 25.24
C ARG A 23 -21.03 -11.45 25.65
N VAL A 24 -20.87 -12.76 25.81
CA VAL A 24 -19.60 -13.43 26.16
C VAL A 24 -18.63 -13.38 24.99
N LEU A 25 -19.05 -13.76 23.78
CA LEU A 25 -18.25 -13.63 22.55
C LEU A 25 -17.89 -12.17 22.27
N GLY A 26 -18.79 -11.22 22.50
CA GLY A 26 -18.49 -9.79 22.40
C GLY A 26 -17.50 -9.31 23.48
N ARG A 27 -17.58 -9.86 24.69
CA ARG A 27 -16.64 -9.59 25.80
C ARG A 27 -15.29 -10.25 25.62
N VAL A 28 -15.17 -11.36 24.89
CA VAL A 28 -13.91 -12.09 24.64
C VAL A 28 -13.25 -11.68 23.32
N ALA A 29 -14.04 -11.48 22.25
CA ALA A 29 -13.51 -11.11 20.94
C ALA A 29 -12.85 -9.72 20.96
N ARG A 30 -13.36 -8.78 21.76
CA ARG A 30 -12.75 -7.46 21.93
C ARG A 30 -11.34 -7.54 22.56
N PRO A 31 -11.14 -8.06 23.78
CA PRO A 31 -9.80 -8.16 24.35
C PRO A 31 -8.86 -9.00 23.49
N LEU A 32 -9.34 -10.06 22.83
CA LEU A 32 -8.53 -10.84 21.88
C LEU A 32 -8.05 -9.99 20.71
N LEU A 33 -8.90 -9.16 20.10
CA LEU A 33 -8.50 -8.24 19.05
C LEU A 33 -7.45 -7.23 19.53
N TRP A 34 -7.52 -6.78 20.79
CA TRP A 34 -6.50 -5.91 21.37
C TRP A 34 -5.19 -6.62 21.62
N VAL A 35 -5.21 -7.87 22.09
CA VAL A 35 -4.01 -8.68 22.22
C VAL A 35 -3.36 -8.86 20.85
N VAL A 36 -4.15 -9.14 19.80
CA VAL A 36 -3.65 -9.20 18.42
C VAL A 36 -3.05 -7.85 18.01
N LEU A 37 -3.77 -6.74 18.12
CA LEU A 37 -3.26 -5.41 17.75
C LEU A 37 -2.01 -5.01 18.55
N ALA A 38 -1.96 -5.34 19.83
CA ALA A 38 -0.81 -5.05 20.68
C ALA A 38 0.40 -5.88 20.25
N LEU A 39 0.25 -7.19 20.09
CA LEU A 39 1.35 -8.09 19.66
C LEU A 39 1.82 -7.81 18.24
N VAL A 40 0.90 -7.39 17.36
CA VAL A 40 1.15 -7.27 15.94
C VAL A 40 1.66 -5.86 15.57
N ALA A 41 1.20 -4.80 16.22
CA ALA A 41 1.57 -3.43 15.84
C ALA A 41 2.30 -2.66 16.95
N VAL A 42 1.78 -2.68 18.18
CA VAL A 42 2.25 -1.76 19.23
C VAL A 42 3.54 -2.26 19.87
N VAL A 43 3.57 -3.49 20.37
CA VAL A 43 4.69 -4.04 21.15
C VAL A 43 5.98 -4.10 20.35
N PRO A 44 6.02 -4.65 19.12
CA PRO A 44 7.27 -4.71 18.34
C PRO A 44 7.82 -3.31 18.03
N THR A 45 6.96 -2.42 17.55
CA THR A 45 7.35 -1.06 17.15
C THR A 45 7.81 -0.23 18.33
N VAL A 46 7.04 -0.18 19.43
CA VAL A 46 7.36 0.63 20.60
C VAL A 46 8.62 0.10 21.29
N SER A 47 8.78 -1.22 21.39
CA SER A 47 9.98 -1.82 21.99
C SER A 47 11.23 -1.44 21.20
N PHE A 48 11.18 -1.55 19.87
CA PHE A 48 12.31 -1.17 19.03
C PHE A 48 12.60 0.34 19.06
N LEU A 49 11.57 1.18 18.90
CA LEU A 49 11.73 2.64 18.97
C LEU A 49 12.27 3.10 20.33
N SER A 50 11.93 2.41 21.43
CA SER A 50 12.43 2.77 22.76
C SER A 50 13.96 2.63 22.89
N LEU A 51 14.62 1.82 22.04
CA LEU A 51 16.07 1.64 22.05
C LEU A 51 16.85 2.90 21.70
N ALA A 52 16.26 3.81 20.92
CA ALA A 52 16.92 5.06 20.56
C ALA A 52 17.17 5.97 21.78
N VAL A 53 16.34 5.82 22.82
CA VAL A 53 16.42 6.60 24.06
C VAL A 53 16.96 5.76 25.22
N SER A 54 16.57 4.49 25.30
CA SER A 54 16.90 3.58 26.40
C SER A 54 17.48 2.24 25.91
N PRO A 55 18.73 2.22 25.40
CA PRO A 55 19.37 0.98 24.96
C PRO A 55 19.47 -0.08 26.08
N ARG A 56 19.68 0.36 27.33
CA ARG A 56 19.83 -0.55 28.49
C ARG A 56 18.56 -1.32 28.83
N LEU A 57 17.37 -0.81 28.45
CA LEU A 57 16.09 -1.47 28.70
C LEU A 57 16.08 -2.93 28.21
N PHE A 58 16.80 -3.20 27.11
CA PHE A 58 16.91 -4.52 26.51
C PHE A 58 18.35 -4.98 26.34
N SER A 59 19.25 -4.53 27.22
CA SER A 59 20.68 -4.88 27.20
C SER A 59 21.40 -4.59 25.87
N GLN A 60 20.94 -3.59 25.10
CA GLN A 60 21.55 -3.15 23.83
C GLN A 60 22.55 -2.00 24.03
N GLY A 61 22.87 -1.66 25.28
CA GLY A 61 23.84 -0.62 25.63
C GLY A 61 23.90 -0.36 27.14
N ALA A 62 24.86 0.48 27.55
CA ALA A 62 25.15 0.72 28.97
C ALA A 62 24.24 1.78 29.65
N SER A 63 23.56 2.62 28.88
CA SER A 63 22.82 3.79 29.37
C SER A 63 21.31 3.54 29.43
N TRP A 64 20.68 3.91 30.56
CA TRP A 64 19.21 3.91 30.71
C TRP A 64 18.53 5.02 29.92
N PHE A 65 19.16 6.19 29.82
CA PHE A 65 18.68 7.31 29.02
C PHE A 65 19.87 7.94 28.31
N THR A 66 19.80 8.05 27.00
CA THR A 66 20.84 8.68 26.18
C THR A 66 20.25 9.22 24.88
N PHE A 67 20.88 10.26 24.35
CA PHE A 67 20.62 10.79 23.01
C PHE A 67 21.75 10.46 22.03
N ALA A 68 22.72 9.64 22.43
CA ALA A 68 23.85 9.26 21.58
C ALA A 68 23.41 8.63 20.24
N PRO A 69 22.42 7.70 20.20
CA PRO A 69 21.93 7.16 18.92
C PRO A 69 21.36 8.23 17.98
N PHE A 70 20.67 9.25 18.53
CA PHE A 70 20.21 10.38 17.73
C PHE A 70 21.37 11.23 17.22
N SER A 71 22.37 11.52 18.07
CA SER A 71 23.55 12.27 17.62
C SER A 71 24.29 11.56 16.49
N GLN A 72 24.39 10.22 16.54
CA GLN A 72 24.99 9.41 15.46
C GLN A 72 24.16 9.51 14.18
N ALA A 73 22.83 9.38 14.27
CA ALA A 73 21.92 9.52 13.13
C ALA A 73 22.04 10.88 12.40
N PHE A 74 22.41 11.94 13.12
CA PHE A 74 22.63 13.28 12.56
C PHE A 74 24.08 13.56 12.14
N THR A 75 24.92 12.53 11.97
CA THR A 75 26.30 12.67 11.50
C THR A 75 26.60 11.90 10.22
N GLY A 76 27.57 12.39 9.45
CA GLY A 76 28.18 11.68 8.31
C GLY A 76 27.21 11.11 7.28
N PHE A 77 27.34 9.81 7.03
CA PHE A 77 26.58 9.05 6.04
C PHE A 77 25.08 8.97 6.40
N GLU A 78 24.75 8.87 7.70
CA GLU A 78 23.36 8.73 8.14
C GLU A 78 22.54 9.99 7.93
N MET A 79 23.12 11.15 8.27
CA MET A 79 22.48 12.45 8.03
C MET A 79 22.27 12.71 6.54
N THR A 80 23.22 12.28 5.71
CA THR A 80 23.09 12.38 4.26
C THR A 80 21.90 11.54 3.78
N GLY A 81 21.72 10.33 4.34
CA GLY A 81 20.57 9.48 4.03
C GLY A 81 19.24 10.08 4.46
N ILE A 82 19.18 10.68 5.64
CA ILE A 82 18.00 11.42 6.13
C ILE A 82 17.65 12.58 5.18
N ARG A 83 18.64 13.40 4.82
CA ARG A 83 18.44 14.54 3.91
C ARG A 83 18.00 14.08 2.52
N ASN A 84 18.63 13.05 1.97
CA ASN A 84 18.29 12.49 0.67
C ASN A 84 16.86 11.94 0.67
N SER A 85 16.47 11.17 1.69
CA SER A 85 15.09 10.66 1.81
C SER A 85 14.05 11.79 1.86
N LEU A 86 14.30 12.87 2.61
CA LEU A 86 13.42 14.04 2.62
C LEU A 86 13.31 14.71 1.25
N MET A 87 14.45 14.91 0.59
CA MET A 87 14.52 15.55 -0.71
C MET A 87 13.79 14.71 -1.76
N PHE A 88 14.06 13.40 -1.80
CA PHE A 88 13.45 12.47 -2.74
C PHE A 88 11.94 12.36 -2.53
N ALA A 89 11.49 12.18 -1.28
CA ALA A 89 10.07 12.10 -0.97
C ALA A 89 9.32 13.40 -1.30
N THR A 90 9.92 14.56 -1.03
CA THR A 90 9.31 15.87 -1.33
C THR A 90 9.21 16.09 -2.84
N ALA A 91 10.29 15.84 -3.58
CA ALA A 91 10.31 15.98 -5.03
C ALA A 91 9.33 15.01 -5.69
N ALA A 92 9.34 13.74 -5.28
CA ALA A 92 8.42 12.71 -5.78
C ALA A 92 6.96 13.09 -5.51
N GLY A 93 6.63 13.56 -4.30
CA GLY A 93 5.28 14.00 -3.95
C GLY A 93 4.77 15.16 -4.80
N LEU A 94 5.59 16.16 -5.06
CA LEU A 94 5.23 17.31 -5.90
C LEU A 94 5.06 16.91 -7.38
N ILE A 95 5.99 16.12 -7.91
CA ILE A 95 5.93 15.65 -9.31
C ILE A 95 4.71 14.75 -9.51
N ALA A 96 4.51 13.77 -8.62
CA ALA A 96 3.38 12.85 -8.70
C ALA A 96 2.04 13.57 -8.61
N ALA A 97 1.90 14.52 -7.67
CA ALA A 97 0.67 15.32 -7.54
C ALA A 97 0.41 16.18 -8.78
N THR A 98 1.45 16.72 -9.41
CA THR A 98 1.34 17.50 -10.64
C THR A 98 0.85 16.63 -11.80
N ILE A 99 1.48 15.48 -12.01
CA ILE A 99 1.10 14.52 -13.06
C ILE A 99 -0.31 13.98 -12.80
N ALA A 100 -0.60 13.54 -11.58
CA ALA A 100 -1.92 13.06 -11.18
C ALA A 100 -3.00 14.12 -11.35
N GLY A 101 -2.72 15.39 -11.02
CA GLY A 101 -3.61 16.51 -11.26
C GLY A 101 -3.91 16.70 -12.75
N GLY A 102 -2.88 16.62 -13.60
CA GLY A 102 -3.04 16.63 -15.06
C GLY A 102 -3.91 15.49 -15.57
N LEU A 103 -3.62 14.25 -15.15
CA LEU A 103 -4.41 13.06 -15.51
C LEU A 103 -5.85 13.17 -15.01
N ALA A 104 -6.06 13.61 -13.78
CA ALA A 104 -7.40 13.83 -13.22
C ALA A 104 -8.17 14.90 -13.98
N MET A 105 -7.52 15.99 -14.39
CA MET A 105 -8.14 16.99 -15.26
C MET A 105 -8.54 16.39 -16.61
N ILE A 106 -7.69 15.56 -17.22
CA ILE A 106 -8.03 14.86 -18.48
C ILE A 106 -9.28 13.98 -18.29
N VAL A 107 -9.29 13.10 -17.28
CA VAL A 107 -10.40 12.17 -17.03
C VAL A 107 -11.71 12.88 -16.69
N GLN A 108 -11.64 13.91 -15.85
CA GLN A 108 -12.83 14.57 -15.31
C GLN A 108 -13.36 15.69 -16.22
N ARG A 109 -12.51 16.31 -17.05
CA ARG A 109 -12.89 17.50 -17.84
C ARG A 109 -12.95 17.25 -19.35
N THR A 110 -12.46 16.12 -19.85
CA THR A 110 -12.51 15.76 -21.27
C THR A 110 -13.23 14.43 -21.50
N ASP A 111 -13.75 14.26 -22.71
CA ASP A 111 -14.36 13.02 -23.22
C ASP A 111 -13.34 12.12 -23.97
N LEU A 112 -12.05 12.46 -23.92
CA LEU A 112 -10.98 11.76 -24.63
C LEU A 112 -11.07 10.24 -24.38
N TRP A 113 -11.06 9.46 -25.47
CA TRP A 113 -11.24 8.01 -25.37
C TRP A 113 -10.16 7.34 -24.49
N LEU A 114 -8.89 7.73 -24.65
CA LEU A 114 -7.75 7.25 -23.84
C LEU A 114 -7.93 7.56 -22.35
N ALA A 115 -8.65 8.63 -22.01
CA ALA A 115 -8.90 8.98 -20.62
C ALA A 115 -9.73 7.92 -19.88
N ARG A 116 -10.48 7.10 -20.61
CA ARG A 116 -11.24 5.97 -20.04
C ARG A 116 -10.34 4.85 -19.52
N LEU A 117 -9.12 4.73 -20.06
CA LEU A 117 -8.15 3.72 -19.66
C LEU A 117 -7.38 4.14 -18.40
N ILE A 118 -7.30 5.45 -18.12
CA ILE A 118 -6.47 5.98 -17.04
C ILE A 118 -6.76 5.37 -15.67
N PRO A 119 -8.03 5.32 -15.18
CA PRO A 119 -8.30 4.74 -13.86
C PRO A 119 -7.87 3.27 -13.76
N GLY A 120 -8.13 2.46 -14.79
CA GLY A 120 -7.76 1.05 -14.80
C GLY A 120 -6.25 0.85 -14.81
N ALA A 121 -5.54 1.61 -15.64
CA ALA A 121 -4.08 1.54 -15.72
C ALA A 121 -3.38 2.05 -14.45
N LEU A 122 -3.95 3.03 -13.75
CA LEU A 122 -3.43 3.47 -12.45
C LEU A 122 -3.68 2.43 -11.35
N TRP A 123 -4.77 1.67 -11.41
CA TRP A 123 -4.96 0.51 -10.53
C TRP A 123 -3.95 -0.59 -10.80
N THR A 124 -3.62 -0.88 -12.06
CA THR A 124 -2.57 -1.86 -12.37
C THR A 124 -1.21 -1.37 -11.89
N LEU A 125 -0.91 -0.08 -12.09
CA LEU A 125 0.35 0.52 -11.62
C LEU A 125 0.49 0.48 -10.10
N LEU A 126 -0.59 0.71 -9.36
CA LEU A 126 -0.61 0.61 -7.90
C LEU A 126 -0.21 -0.80 -7.40
N LEU A 127 -0.47 -1.83 -8.21
CA LEU A 127 -0.12 -3.21 -7.89
C LEU A 127 1.32 -3.56 -8.29
N VAL A 128 2.00 -2.68 -9.05
CA VAL A 128 3.41 -2.87 -9.40
C VAL A 128 4.28 -2.41 -8.25
N PRO A 129 5.07 -3.31 -7.64
CA PRO A 129 5.98 -2.94 -6.56
C PRO A 129 7.07 -2.00 -7.05
N THR A 130 7.48 -1.05 -6.21
CA THR A 130 8.48 -0.04 -6.54
C THR A 130 9.84 -0.64 -6.92
N TYR A 131 10.30 -1.69 -6.24
CA TYR A 131 11.55 -2.36 -6.60
C TYR A 131 11.48 -3.06 -7.97
N ILE A 132 10.32 -3.57 -8.38
CA ILE A 132 10.16 -4.14 -9.73
C ILE A 132 10.28 -3.04 -10.78
N ALA A 133 9.66 -1.88 -10.54
CA ALA A 133 9.80 -0.74 -11.42
C ALA A 133 11.27 -0.26 -11.48
N ALA A 134 11.95 -0.22 -10.34
CA ALA A 134 13.36 0.15 -10.24
C ALA A 134 14.27 -0.82 -10.99
N VAL A 135 14.14 -2.13 -10.75
CA VAL A 135 14.89 -3.18 -11.47
C VAL A 135 14.62 -3.11 -12.98
N GLY A 136 13.36 -2.89 -13.40
CA GLY A 136 13.03 -2.77 -14.82
C GLY A 136 13.67 -1.54 -15.48
N TRP A 137 13.72 -0.41 -14.78
CA TRP A 137 14.43 0.79 -15.26
C TRP A 137 15.94 0.59 -15.31
N GLU A 138 16.50 -0.03 -14.28
CA GLU A 138 17.93 -0.29 -14.20
C GLU A 138 18.40 -1.27 -15.28
N GLU A 139 17.64 -2.33 -15.51
CA GLU A 139 17.91 -3.26 -16.61
C GLU A 139 17.92 -2.52 -17.95
N VAL A 140 16.95 -1.65 -18.19
CA VAL A 140 16.82 -0.93 -19.46
C VAL A 140 17.94 0.08 -19.69
N LEU A 141 18.34 0.79 -18.64
CA LEU A 141 19.30 1.89 -18.69
C LEU A 141 20.75 1.45 -18.45
N SER A 142 20.96 0.23 -17.93
CA SER A 142 22.31 -0.32 -17.74
C SER A 142 23.06 -0.35 -19.07
N PRO A 143 24.41 -0.30 -19.07
CA PRO A 143 25.20 -0.40 -20.29
C PRO A 143 24.91 -1.68 -21.10
N SER A 144 24.55 -2.77 -20.42
CA SER A 144 24.12 -4.04 -21.01
C SER A 144 22.62 -4.10 -21.30
N GLY A 145 21.88 -3.03 -21.07
CA GLY A 145 20.42 -2.97 -21.13
C GLY A 145 19.84 -2.93 -22.53
N ALA A 146 18.55 -3.25 -22.66
CA ALA A 146 17.87 -3.29 -23.95
C ALA A 146 17.96 -1.95 -24.71
N LEU A 147 17.71 -0.81 -24.05
CA LEU A 147 17.79 0.51 -24.71
C LEU A 147 19.22 0.97 -24.94
N ALA A 148 20.16 0.62 -24.06
CA ALA A 148 21.59 0.89 -24.28
C ALA A 148 22.12 0.13 -25.51
N ARG A 149 21.72 -1.13 -25.70
CA ARG A 149 22.02 -1.93 -26.91
C ARG A 149 21.42 -1.34 -28.20
N MET A 150 20.36 -0.52 -28.11
CA MET A 150 19.81 0.24 -29.24
C MET A 150 20.60 1.51 -29.57
N GLY A 151 21.61 1.87 -28.78
CA GLY A 151 22.30 3.15 -28.90
C GLY A 151 21.44 4.36 -28.51
N LEU A 152 20.29 4.14 -27.87
CA LEU A 152 19.35 5.19 -27.47
C LEU A 152 19.70 5.82 -26.12
N VAL A 153 20.60 5.18 -25.35
CA VAL A 153 21.02 5.63 -24.03
C VAL A 153 22.50 5.91 -24.06
N THR A 154 22.88 7.16 -23.81
CA THR A 154 24.28 7.53 -23.60
C THR A 154 24.70 7.23 -22.15
N PRO A 155 26.00 6.99 -21.87
CA PRO A 155 26.47 6.78 -20.50
C PRO A 155 26.09 7.93 -19.55
N ALA A 156 26.11 9.17 -20.06
CA ALA A 156 25.66 10.34 -19.30
C ALA A 156 24.17 10.27 -18.95
N LEU A 157 23.31 9.89 -19.91
CA LEU A 157 21.87 9.71 -19.66
C LEU A 157 21.60 8.57 -18.68
N SER A 158 22.33 7.45 -18.80
CA SER A 158 22.26 6.33 -17.86
C SER A 158 22.60 6.78 -16.43
N SER A 159 23.74 7.45 -16.24
CA SER A 159 24.14 7.95 -14.91
C SER A 159 23.16 8.97 -14.32
N ALA A 160 22.54 9.83 -15.14
CA ALA A 160 21.55 10.79 -14.68
C ALA A 160 20.23 10.11 -14.25
N LEU A 161 19.81 9.07 -14.97
CA LEU A 161 18.57 8.33 -14.74
C LEU A 161 18.71 7.16 -13.76
N LEU A 162 19.92 6.74 -13.42
CA LEU A 162 20.21 5.79 -12.34
C LEU A 162 20.73 6.47 -11.07
N GLY A 163 21.08 7.76 -11.15
CA GLY A 163 21.40 8.56 -9.98
C GLY A 163 20.17 9.12 -9.24
N PRO A 164 20.34 10.22 -8.46
CA PRO A 164 19.28 10.85 -7.66
C PRO A 164 18.02 11.23 -8.45
N GLY A 165 18.18 11.65 -9.71
CA GLY A 165 17.06 11.99 -10.59
C GLY A 165 16.20 10.77 -10.94
N GLY A 166 16.84 9.62 -11.15
CA GLY A 166 16.21 8.32 -11.34
C GLY A 166 15.36 7.89 -10.16
N ILE A 167 15.93 7.98 -8.95
CA ILE A 167 15.23 7.67 -7.70
C ILE A 167 13.96 8.51 -7.57
N ILE A 168 14.07 9.83 -7.74
CA ILE A 168 12.92 10.74 -7.70
C ILE A 168 11.89 10.37 -8.76
N PHE A 169 12.34 10.07 -9.98
CA PHE A 169 11.47 9.74 -11.08
C PHE A 169 10.67 8.44 -10.82
N VAL A 170 11.33 7.35 -10.43
CA VAL A 170 10.68 6.07 -10.15
C VAL A 170 9.69 6.22 -8.99
N LEU A 171 10.10 6.87 -7.89
CA LEU A 171 9.21 7.15 -6.76
C LEU A 171 8.01 8.02 -7.16
N ALA A 172 8.22 9.05 -7.99
CA ALA A 172 7.15 9.90 -8.47
C ALA A 172 6.14 9.12 -9.33
N MET A 173 6.62 8.31 -10.28
CA MET A 173 5.76 7.51 -11.15
C MET A 173 4.94 6.50 -10.34
N SER A 174 5.56 5.79 -9.40
CA SER A 174 4.87 4.88 -8.48
C SER A 174 3.91 5.61 -7.53
N GLY A 175 4.16 6.89 -7.24
CA GLY A 175 3.28 7.75 -6.45
C GLY A 175 2.04 8.27 -7.19
N VAL A 176 2.03 8.30 -8.53
CA VAL A 176 0.93 8.88 -9.31
C VAL A 176 -0.45 8.26 -9.00
N PRO A 177 -0.62 6.93 -8.87
CA PRO A 177 -1.90 6.33 -8.51
C PRO A 177 -2.45 6.86 -7.19
N PHE A 178 -1.62 6.95 -6.15
CA PHE A 178 -2.01 7.46 -4.84
C PHE A 178 -2.49 8.91 -4.92
N ALA A 179 -1.71 9.77 -5.59
CA ALA A 179 -2.09 11.16 -5.81
C ALA A 179 -3.38 11.31 -6.63
N TYR A 180 -3.56 10.48 -7.67
CA TYR A 180 -4.73 10.51 -8.54
C TYR A 180 -6.00 10.13 -7.78
N PHE A 181 -5.97 9.06 -6.98
CA PHE A 181 -7.14 8.63 -6.21
C PHE A 181 -7.51 9.62 -5.08
N ALA A 182 -6.57 10.43 -4.61
CA ALA A 182 -6.87 11.56 -3.72
C ALA A 182 -7.47 12.77 -4.46
N LEU A 183 -6.96 13.11 -5.65
CA LEU A 183 -7.32 14.32 -6.39
C LEU A 183 -8.60 14.18 -7.23
N ALA A 184 -8.76 13.06 -7.94
CA ALA A 184 -9.84 12.89 -8.91
C ALA A 184 -11.25 13.00 -8.31
N PRO A 185 -11.55 12.44 -7.12
CA PRO A 185 -12.86 12.61 -6.48
C PRO A 185 -13.13 14.07 -6.08
N ALA A 186 -12.11 14.80 -5.61
CA ALA A 186 -12.26 16.20 -5.23
C ALA A 186 -12.54 17.09 -6.45
N LEU A 187 -11.84 16.86 -7.57
CA LEU A 187 -12.08 17.55 -8.84
C LEU A 187 -13.46 17.23 -9.43
N TYR A 188 -13.92 15.99 -9.26
CA TYR A 188 -15.27 15.60 -9.64
C TYR A 188 -16.33 16.33 -8.80
N ALA A 189 -16.18 16.32 -7.47
CA ALA A 189 -17.12 16.93 -6.53
C ALA A 189 -17.27 18.45 -6.72
N MET A 190 -16.17 19.14 -7.00
CA MET A 190 -16.17 20.58 -7.27
C MET A 190 -17.01 20.97 -8.50
N GLY A 191 -17.18 20.06 -9.46
CA GLY A 191 -17.83 20.36 -10.74
C GLY A 191 -17.06 21.42 -11.55
N ARG A 192 -17.75 22.08 -12.50
CA ARG A 192 -17.19 23.16 -13.34
C ARG A 192 -17.66 24.58 -13.02
N ARG A 193 -18.61 24.74 -12.09
CA ARG A 193 -19.31 26.02 -11.87
C ARG A 193 -18.39 27.20 -11.55
N TYR A 194 -17.38 26.97 -10.72
CA TYR A 194 -16.40 28.01 -10.37
C TYR A 194 -15.49 28.37 -11.56
N GLU A 195 -15.13 27.39 -12.38
CA GLU A 195 -14.35 27.60 -13.60
C GLU A 195 -15.16 28.40 -14.64
N ASP A 196 -16.43 28.03 -14.84
CA ASP A 196 -17.33 28.69 -15.79
C ASP A 196 -17.66 30.12 -15.34
N ALA A 197 -17.92 30.33 -14.04
CA ALA A 197 -18.16 31.67 -13.49
C ALA A 197 -16.96 32.59 -13.71
N ALA A 198 -15.73 32.12 -13.44
CA ALA A 198 -14.53 32.90 -13.68
C ALA A 198 -14.37 33.26 -15.17
N ARG A 199 -14.62 32.31 -16.08
CA ARG A 199 -14.53 32.53 -17.53
C ARG A 199 -15.57 33.51 -18.05
N ILE A 200 -16.81 33.45 -17.55
CA ILE A 200 -17.88 34.41 -17.88
C ILE A 200 -17.47 35.84 -17.49
N HIS A 201 -16.73 36.00 -16.38
CA HIS A 201 -16.20 37.30 -15.94
C HIS A 201 -14.88 37.68 -16.62
N GLY A 202 -14.54 37.06 -17.76
CA GLY A 202 -13.35 37.38 -18.55
C GLY A 202 -12.03 36.83 -17.99
N ALA A 203 -12.06 35.92 -17.01
CA ALA A 203 -10.83 35.29 -16.53
C ALA A 203 -10.28 34.30 -17.56
N GLY A 204 -9.04 34.52 -18.00
CA GLY A 204 -8.29 33.53 -18.79
C GLY A 204 -7.96 32.27 -18.00
N ILE A 205 -7.28 31.30 -18.64
CA ILE A 205 -6.96 29.98 -18.05
C ILE A 205 -6.17 30.11 -16.73
N GLY A 206 -5.12 30.94 -16.71
CA GLY A 206 -4.29 31.12 -15.52
C GLY A 206 -5.03 31.81 -14.36
N ARG A 207 -5.81 32.84 -14.65
CA ARG A 207 -6.65 33.54 -13.65
C ARG A 207 -7.72 32.60 -13.09
N THR A 208 -8.38 31.83 -13.96
CA THR A 208 -9.36 30.81 -13.55
C THR A 208 -8.73 29.77 -12.62
N PHE A 209 -7.55 29.24 -12.97
CA PHE A 209 -6.83 28.30 -12.13
C PHE A 209 -6.47 28.91 -10.77
N ARG A 210 -5.95 30.15 -10.73
CA ARG A 210 -5.62 30.83 -9.48
C ARG A 210 -6.85 31.03 -8.56
N THR A 211 -8.03 31.27 -9.12
CA THR A 211 -9.28 31.41 -8.36
C THR A 211 -9.78 30.06 -7.81
N VAL A 212 -9.62 28.98 -8.58
CA VAL A 212 -10.11 27.64 -8.22
C VAL A 212 -9.11 26.85 -7.37
N ALA A 213 -7.81 27.12 -7.51
CA ALA A 213 -6.74 26.43 -6.81
C ALA A 213 -6.94 26.36 -5.28
N PRO A 214 -7.37 27.42 -4.58
CA PRO A 214 -7.65 27.35 -3.14
C PRO A 214 -8.74 26.35 -2.75
N ILE A 215 -9.71 26.08 -3.64
CA ILE A 215 -10.81 25.13 -3.42
C ILE A 215 -10.28 23.69 -3.48
N ILE A 216 -9.38 23.40 -4.43
CA ILE A 216 -8.78 22.07 -4.62
C ILE A 216 -7.49 21.86 -3.82
N LEU A 217 -6.93 22.92 -3.22
CA LEU A 217 -5.70 22.88 -2.43
C LEU A 217 -5.72 21.79 -1.34
N PRO A 218 -6.80 21.59 -0.55
CA PRO A 218 -6.91 20.47 0.39
C PRO A 218 -6.62 19.10 -0.23
N ALA A 219 -7.11 18.87 -1.45
CA ALA A 219 -6.90 17.61 -2.17
C ALA A 219 -5.48 17.52 -2.74
N ILE A 220 -4.91 18.63 -3.23
CA ILE A 220 -3.51 18.70 -3.68
C ILE A 220 -2.57 18.42 -2.52
N THR A 221 -2.75 19.08 -1.38
CA THR A 221 -1.96 18.82 -0.17
C THR A 221 -2.09 17.37 0.25
N SER A 222 -3.29 16.79 0.20
CA SER A 222 -3.48 15.38 0.52
C SER A 222 -2.74 14.45 -0.43
N ALA A 223 -2.78 14.72 -1.73
CA ALA A 223 -2.04 13.95 -2.73
C ALA A 223 -0.52 14.02 -2.50
N VAL A 224 0.03 15.22 -2.26
CA VAL A 224 1.46 15.42 -1.98
C VAL A 224 1.86 14.66 -0.71
N VAL A 225 1.07 14.78 0.37
CA VAL A 225 1.38 14.14 1.66
C VAL A 225 1.33 12.62 1.57
N ILE A 226 0.35 12.05 0.87
CA ILE A 226 0.26 10.59 0.70
C ILE A 226 1.50 10.09 -0.05
N VAL A 227 1.84 10.69 -1.20
CA VAL A 227 3.01 10.26 -1.98
C VAL A 227 4.31 10.49 -1.21
N PHE A 228 4.42 11.61 -0.48
CA PHE A 228 5.57 11.86 0.38
C PHE A 228 5.74 10.75 1.43
N ALA A 229 4.66 10.33 2.10
CA ALA A 229 4.73 9.28 3.11
C ALA A 229 5.14 7.93 2.50
N GLU A 230 4.58 7.57 1.34
CA GLU A 230 4.95 6.34 0.61
C GLU A 230 6.42 6.37 0.17
N ALA A 231 6.87 7.48 -0.44
CA ALA A 231 8.24 7.63 -0.93
C ALA A 231 9.28 7.70 0.19
N LEU A 232 8.93 8.29 1.34
CA LEU A 232 9.85 8.39 2.50
C LEU A 232 10.10 7.02 3.14
N GLY A 233 9.07 6.16 3.16
CA GLY A 233 9.13 4.81 3.70
C GLY A 233 9.58 3.74 2.69
N ASP A 234 9.81 4.10 1.43
CA ASP A 234 10.11 3.15 0.38
C ASP A 234 11.50 2.51 0.58
N PHE A 235 11.50 1.19 0.62
CA PHE A 235 12.71 0.40 0.64
C PHE A 235 13.05 -0.17 -0.74
N GLY A 236 12.08 -0.26 -1.66
CA GLY A 236 12.25 -0.98 -2.92
C GLY A 236 13.20 -0.28 -3.89
N VAL A 237 13.00 1.02 -4.11
CA VAL A 237 13.91 1.87 -4.90
C VAL A 237 15.23 2.07 -4.14
N ALA A 238 15.14 2.14 -2.81
CA ALA A 238 16.29 2.32 -1.93
C ALA A 238 17.27 1.14 -2.00
N SER A 239 16.78 -0.11 -1.97
CA SER A 239 17.61 -1.31 -2.01
C SER A 239 18.11 -1.70 -3.40
N THR A 240 17.67 -0.98 -4.44
CA THR A 240 18.03 -1.21 -5.84
C THR A 240 18.91 -0.07 -6.34
N ILE A 241 18.29 0.95 -6.94
CA ILE A 241 18.98 2.08 -7.57
C ILE A 241 19.87 2.82 -6.56
N ALA A 242 19.34 3.16 -5.38
CA ALA A 242 20.11 3.94 -4.41
C ALA A 242 21.28 3.15 -3.81
N ALA A 243 21.08 1.86 -3.54
CA ALA A 243 22.11 0.98 -3.01
C ALA A 243 23.25 0.76 -4.02
N ASN A 244 22.93 0.54 -5.30
CA ASN A 244 23.92 0.30 -6.34
C ASN A 244 24.82 1.52 -6.61
N ASP A 245 24.25 2.73 -6.59
CA ASP A 245 25.00 3.98 -6.74
C ASP A 245 25.58 4.51 -5.42
N ASN A 246 25.53 3.74 -4.32
CA ASN A 246 25.99 4.14 -2.99
C ASN A 246 25.38 5.46 -2.49
N ILE A 247 24.13 5.74 -2.87
CA ILE A 247 23.37 6.91 -2.44
C ILE A 247 22.72 6.58 -1.09
N PRO A 248 23.17 7.19 0.02
CA PRO A 248 22.55 6.93 1.31
C PRO A 248 21.10 7.39 1.31
N VAL A 249 20.23 6.57 1.87
CA VAL A 249 18.82 6.86 2.16
C VAL A 249 18.47 6.27 3.53
N ALA A 250 17.52 6.88 4.23
CA ALA A 250 17.19 6.51 5.61
C ALA A 250 16.80 5.02 5.75
N THR A 251 16.08 4.46 4.78
CA THR A 251 15.65 3.05 4.79
C THR A 251 16.82 2.07 4.63
N THR A 252 17.81 2.36 3.75
CA THR A 252 19.03 1.54 3.66
C THR A 252 19.92 1.70 4.88
N ASN A 253 19.95 2.88 5.50
CA ASN A 253 20.73 3.09 6.73
C ASN A 253 20.19 2.25 7.89
N ILE A 254 18.86 2.15 8.03
CA ILE A 254 18.22 1.25 9.00
C ILE A 254 18.62 -0.20 8.74
N MET A 255 18.59 -0.65 7.48
CA MET A 255 19.03 -2.00 7.13
C MET A 255 20.52 -2.21 7.40
N ALA A 256 21.38 -1.27 7.03
CA ALA A 256 22.82 -1.38 7.23
C ALA A 256 23.19 -1.48 8.71
N ALA A 257 22.54 -0.70 9.58
CA ALA A 257 22.73 -0.75 11.03
C ALA A 257 22.29 -2.09 11.65
N ILE A 258 21.33 -2.79 11.04
CA ILE A 258 20.84 -4.09 11.52
C ILE A 258 21.63 -5.26 10.91
N ALA A 259 22.05 -5.15 9.64
CA ALA A 259 22.70 -6.21 8.90
C ALA A 259 24.22 -6.30 9.16
N THR A 260 24.86 -5.21 9.59
CA THR A 260 26.31 -5.17 9.82
C THR A 260 26.64 -5.64 11.24
N PHE A 261 27.71 -6.43 11.41
CA PHE A 261 28.19 -6.86 12.73
C PHE A 261 29.30 -5.92 13.25
N PRO A 262 29.23 -5.43 14.51
CA PRO A 262 28.17 -5.66 15.50
C PRO A 262 26.87 -4.95 15.14
N THR A 263 25.73 -5.61 15.39
CA THR A 263 24.41 -5.06 15.08
C THR A 263 24.08 -3.88 15.98
N ASN A 264 23.56 -2.80 15.41
CA ASN A 264 23.27 -1.56 16.13
C ASN A 264 21.77 -1.20 16.06
N PHE A 265 20.96 -1.91 16.84
CA PHE A 265 19.53 -1.62 16.97
C PHE A 265 19.21 -0.21 17.49
N PRO A 266 19.94 0.36 18.48
CA PRO A 266 19.70 1.73 18.92
C PRO A 266 19.83 2.78 17.81
N GLN A 267 20.85 2.65 16.95
CA GLN A 267 21.05 3.54 15.81
C GLN A 267 19.93 3.39 14.76
N ALA A 268 19.59 2.15 14.41
CA ALA A 268 18.47 1.87 13.50
C ALA A 268 17.14 2.43 14.03
N ALA A 269 16.91 2.34 15.35
CA ALA A 269 15.74 2.90 16.01
C ALA A 269 15.72 4.44 15.96
N ALA A 270 16.88 5.09 16.06
CA ALA A 270 16.99 6.55 15.98
C ALA A 270 16.63 7.06 14.57
N VAL A 271 17.13 6.41 13.52
CA VAL A 271 16.75 6.74 12.13
C VAL A 271 15.26 6.41 11.87
N SER A 272 14.74 5.35 12.50
CA SER A 272 13.31 5.00 12.42
C SER A 272 12.41 6.05 13.07
N TRP A 273 12.80 6.62 14.21
CA TRP A 273 12.11 7.76 14.83
C TRP A 273 12.02 8.95 13.89
N PHE A 274 13.09 9.23 13.13
CA PHE A 274 13.09 10.30 12.15
C PHE A 274 11.99 10.09 11.09
N LEU A 275 11.86 8.88 10.54
CA LEU A 275 10.80 8.56 9.57
C LEU A 275 9.40 8.75 10.18
N VAL A 276 9.18 8.17 11.37
CA VAL A 276 7.88 8.20 12.05
C VAL A 276 7.47 9.64 12.42
N LEU A 277 8.38 10.43 12.99
CA LEU A 277 8.10 11.82 13.37
C LEU A 277 7.88 12.71 12.16
N THR A 278 8.62 12.50 11.08
CA THR A 278 8.45 13.26 9.84
C THR A 278 7.07 13.01 9.23
N ILE A 279 6.69 11.74 9.05
CA ILE A 279 5.36 11.37 8.54
C ILE A 279 4.27 11.90 9.47
N GLY A 280 4.41 11.69 10.79
CA GLY A 280 3.47 12.17 11.80
C GLY A 280 3.29 13.69 11.76
N THR A 281 4.37 14.46 11.58
CA THR A 281 4.34 15.93 11.50
C THR A 281 3.64 16.39 10.23
N VAL A 282 3.93 15.76 9.08
CA VAL A 282 3.30 16.09 7.81
C VAL A 282 1.80 15.76 7.82
N LEU A 283 1.40 14.62 8.37
CA LEU A 283 -0.01 14.25 8.56
C LEU A 283 -0.72 15.19 9.54
N ALA A 284 -0.06 15.57 10.63
CA ALA A 284 -0.60 16.54 11.58
C ALA A 284 -0.82 17.92 10.91
N PHE A 285 0.14 18.38 10.12
CA PHE A 285 0.02 19.60 9.32
C PHE A 285 -1.14 19.52 8.34
N GLN A 286 -1.25 18.42 7.57
CA GLN A 286 -2.37 18.17 6.67
C GLN A 286 -3.71 18.24 7.42
N SER A 287 -3.83 17.59 8.58
CA SER A 287 -5.07 17.59 9.36
C SER A 287 -5.51 19.01 9.78
N ARG A 288 -4.56 19.91 10.09
CA ARG A 288 -4.84 21.31 10.40
C ARG A 288 -5.31 22.09 9.17
N VAL A 289 -4.65 21.91 8.03
CA VAL A 289 -5.05 22.53 6.75
C VAL A 289 -6.47 22.10 6.35
N LEU A 290 -6.80 20.81 6.55
CA LEU A 290 -8.12 20.26 6.24
C LEU A 290 -9.24 20.72 7.19
N ARG A 291 -8.95 20.96 8.48
CA ARG A 291 -9.93 21.46 9.46
C ARG A 291 -10.41 22.88 9.15
N SER A 292 -9.54 23.75 8.63
CA SER A 292 -9.88 25.15 8.32
C SER A 292 -10.78 25.29 7.08
N ARG A 293 -10.83 24.29 6.19
CA ARG A 293 -11.48 24.39 4.86
C ARG A 293 -12.66 23.45 4.65
N HIS A 294 -13.25 22.93 5.73
CA HIS A 294 -14.29 21.88 5.71
C HIS A 294 -15.66 22.30 5.12
N ASN A 295 -15.85 23.55 4.66
CA ASN A 295 -17.19 24.12 4.48
C ASN A 295 -17.68 24.37 3.04
N ALA A 296 -16.98 23.97 1.96
CA ALA A 296 -17.34 24.51 0.62
C ALA A 296 -17.65 23.53 -0.53
N VAL A 297 -17.43 22.22 -0.44
CA VAL A 297 -17.45 21.36 -1.66
C VAL A 297 -18.52 20.26 -1.68
N LEU A 298 -19.17 19.97 -0.55
CA LEU A 298 -20.28 19.00 -0.48
C LEU A 298 -21.65 19.71 -0.47
N SER A 299 -21.86 20.70 -1.34
CA SER A 299 -23.22 21.06 -1.69
C SER A 299 -23.74 20.00 -2.66
N GLY A 300 -24.78 19.26 -2.30
CA GLY A 300 -25.49 18.30 -3.16
C GLY A 300 -26.09 18.91 -4.44
N ARG A 301 -25.76 20.16 -4.75
CA ARG A 301 -26.12 20.90 -5.95
C ARG A 301 -25.00 20.93 -6.98
N SER A 302 -23.91 20.15 -6.91
CA SER A 302 -22.95 20.14 -8.03
C SER A 302 -23.64 19.62 -9.31
N ARG A 303 -23.75 20.47 -10.34
CA ARG A 303 -24.25 20.04 -11.66
C ARG A 303 -23.21 19.08 -12.24
N PHE A 304 -23.68 18.01 -12.88
CA PHE A 304 -22.83 17.10 -13.64
C PHE A 304 -21.90 17.90 -14.57
N VAL A 305 -20.63 17.50 -14.61
CA VAL A 305 -19.61 18.13 -15.44
C VAL A 305 -19.95 17.90 -16.92
N SER A 306 -20.25 18.96 -17.67
CA SER A 306 -20.20 18.90 -19.13
C SER A 306 -18.73 18.72 -19.55
N LYS A 307 -18.43 17.61 -20.24
CA LYS A 307 -17.08 17.28 -20.69
C LYS A 307 -16.76 18.08 -21.95
N SER A 308 -15.56 18.67 -21.98
CA SER A 308 -15.04 19.31 -23.19
C SER A 308 -14.67 18.25 -24.20
N HIS A 309 -14.97 18.49 -25.47
CA HIS A 309 -14.54 17.67 -26.60
C HIS A 309 -13.26 18.27 -27.21
N PRO A 310 -12.05 17.78 -26.87
CA PRO A 310 -10.83 18.32 -27.44
C PRO A 310 -10.75 17.94 -28.92
N THR A 311 -10.50 18.92 -29.78
CA THR A 311 -10.36 18.75 -31.24
C THR A 311 -8.96 19.14 -31.70
N GLY A 312 -8.57 18.69 -32.91
CA GLY A 312 -7.31 19.04 -33.56
C GLY A 312 -6.06 18.76 -32.73
N ILE A 313 -5.13 19.72 -32.69
CA ILE A 313 -3.83 19.59 -32.02
C ILE A 313 -3.95 19.37 -30.51
N ARG A 314 -4.98 19.94 -29.87
CA ARG A 314 -5.20 19.73 -28.43
C ARG A 314 -5.50 18.27 -28.11
N ARG A 315 -6.28 17.60 -28.96
CA ARG A 315 -6.56 16.15 -28.81
C ARG A 315 -5.27 15.34 -28.98
N LEU A 316 -4.46 15.69 -29.98
CA LEU A 316 -3.18 15.04 -30.23
C LEU A 316 -2.23 15.18 -29.04
N LEU A 317 -2.01 16.40 -28.54
CA LEU A 317 -1.13 16.66 -27.40
C LEU A 317 -1.57 15.93 -26.13
N LEU A 318 -2.88 15.94 -25.81
CA LEU A 318 -3.40 15.22 -24.64
C LEU A 318 -3.26 13.70 -24.79
N SER A 319 -3.51 13.17 -25.99
CA SER A 319 -3.34 11.75 -26.28
C SER A 319 -1.87 11.34 -26.14
N LEU A 320 -0.96 12.14 -26.70
CA LEU A 320 0.47 11.91 -26.61
C LEU A 320 0.95 11.98 -25.15
N ALA A 321 0.49 12.94 -24.36
CA ALA A 321 0.85 13.03 -22.94
C ALA A 321 0.43 11.77 -22.15
N VAL A 322 -0.78 11.26 -22.40
CA VAL A 322 -1.28 10.03 -21.77
C VAL A 322 -0.48 8.81 -22.22
N LEU A 323 -0.18 8.71 -23.52
CA LEU A 323 0.62 7.61 -24.07
C LEU A 323 2.05 7.63 -23.54
N VAL A 324 2.70 8.79 -23.50
CA VAL A 324 4.05 8.98 -22.94
C VAL A 324 4.06 8.61 -21.46
N PHE A 325 3.07 9.03 -20.68
CA PHE A 325 2.96 8.65 -19.28
C PHE A 325 2.92 7.12 -19.11
N PHE A 326 2.05 6.42 -19.85
CA PHE A 326 1.97 4.96 -19.75
C PHE A 326 3.20 4.25 -20.30
N ALA A 327 3.77 4.78 -21.38
CA ALA A 327 5.01 4.27 -21.95
C ALA A 327 6.14 4.36 -20.92
N LEU A 328 6.35 5.50 -20.28
CA LEU A 328 7.41 5.64 -19.27
C LEU A 328 7.13 4.80 -18.03
N THR A 329 5.88 4.75 -17.57
CA THR A 329 5.59 4.18 -16.25
C THR A 329 5.47 2.65 -16.26
N ILE A 330 4.83 2.10 -17.28
CA ILE A 330 4.60 0.65 -17.41
C ILE A 330 5.33 0.12 -18.64
N GLY A 331 5.23 0.81 -19.77
CA GLY A 331 5.73 0.33 -21.06
C GLY A 331 7.23 0.03 -21.05
N VAL A 332 8.07 1.01 -20.70
CA VAL A 332 9.53 0.89 -20.76
C VAL A 332 10.03 -0.16 -19.77
N PRO A 333 9.66 -0.14 -18.47
CA PRO A 333 10.10 -1.18 -17.54
C PRO A 333 9.59 -2.57 -17.92
N ALA A 334 8.32 -2.70 -18.31
CA ALA A 334 7.74 -4.00 -18.63
C ALA A 334 8.25 -4.56 -19.95
N LEU A 335 8.25 -3.77 -21.03
CA LEU A 335 8.79 -4.20 -22.32
C LEU A 335 10.28 -4.45 -22.22
N GLY A 336 11.02 -3.57 -21.54
CA GLY A 336 12.44 -3.74 -21.30
C GLY A 336 12.76 -5.05 -20.59
N SER A 337 12.04 -5.34 -19.50
CA SER A 337 12.19 -6.60 -18.76
C SER A 337 11.81 -7.80 -19.63
N VAL A 338 10.71 -7.75 -20.38
CA VAL A 338 10.30 -8.86 -21.26
C VAL A 338 11.33 -9.08 -22.36
N PHE A 339 11.74 -8.03 -23.08
CA PHE A 339 12.73 -8.14 -24.15
C PHE A 339 14.08 -8.62 -23.64
N SER A 340 14.54 -8.15 -22.47
CA SER A 340 15.82 -8.58 -21.92
C SER A 340 15.82 -10.05 -21.52
N THR A 341 14.69 -10.59 -21.05
CA THR A 341 14.56 -12.02 -20.73
C THR A 341 14.50 -12.93 -21.95
N LEU A 342 14.10 -12.38 -23.11
CA LEU A 342 14.02 -13.13 -24.35
C LEU A 342 15.36 -13.15 -25.10
N LEU A 343 16.32 -12.32 -24.73
CA LEU A 343 17.61 -12.22 -25.42
C LEU A 343 18.70 -12.93 -24.60
N PRO A 344 19.58 -13.72 -25.23
CA PRO A 344 20.76 -14.24 -24.54
C PRO A 344 21.59 -13.11 -23.92
N PRO A 345 22.20 -13.31 -22.74
CA PRO A 345 23.12 -12.34 -22.15
C PRO A 345 24.22 -11.95 -23.16
N GLY A 346 24.46 -10.64 -23.33
CA GLY A 346 25.48 -10.12 -24.24
C GLY A 346 25.14 -10.17 -25.74
N SER A 347 24.00 -10.72 -26.14
CA SER A 347 23.56 -10.66 -27.55
C SER A 347 23.03 -9.28 -27.93
N GLY A 348 23.34 -8.79 -29.13
CA GLY A 348 22.69 -7.61 -29.69
C GLY A 348 21.19 -7.82 -29.89
N LEU A 349 20.45 -6.76 -30.22
CA LEU A 349 19.02 -6.85 -30.54
C LEU A 349 18.82 -7.51 -31.91
N ASN A 350 18.85 -8.84 -31.92
CA ASN A 350 18.52 -9.62 -33.08
C ASN A 350 17.32 -10.52 -32.76
N LEU A 351 16.20 -10.23 -33.44
CA LEU A 351 14.92 -10.95 -33.26
C LEU A 351 15.04 -12.44 -33.59
N SER A 352 16.08 -12.86 -34.33
CA SER A 352 16.34 -14.28 -34.60
C SER A 352 16.91 -15.05 -33.40
N HIS A 353 17.39 -14.36 -32.36
CA HIS A 353 17.98 -14.97 -31.16
C HIS A 353 17.02 -15.00 -29.96
N LEU A 354 15.73 -14.71 -30.17
CA LEU A 354 14.75 -14.78 -29.09
C LEU A 354 14.65 -16.20 -28.54
N THR A 355 14.87 -16.34 -27.24
CA THR A 355 14.90 -17.62 -26.52
C THR A 355 14.25 -17.48 -25.15
N PHE A 356 13.67 -18.57 -24.64
CA PHE A 356 13.15 -18.64 -23.29
C PHE A 356 14.19 -19.21 -22.29
N SER A 357 15.49 -19.17 -22.65
CA SER A 357 16.57 -19.76 -21.85
C SER A 357 16.69 -19.19 -20.44
N ALA A 358 16.36 -17.90 -20.24
CA ALA A 358 16.32 -17.29 -18.91
C ALA A 358 15.27 -17.98 -18.03
N TYR A 359 14.09 -18.28 -18.57
CA TYR A 359 13.02 -18.95 -17.85
C TYR A 359 13.34 -20.41 -17.58
N THR A 360 13.89 -21.16 -18.55
CA THR A 360 14.26 -22.56 -18.34
C THR A 360 15.37 -22.69 -17.29
N SER A 361 16.37 -21.79 -17.33
CA SER A 361 17.44 -21.72 -16.33
C SER A 361 16.91 -21.47 -14.93
N LEU A 362 15.91 -20.60 -14.77
CA LEU A 362 15.25 -20.36 -13.49
C LEU A 362 14.53 -21.60 -12.94
N PHE A 363 13.82 -22.35 -13.80
CA PHE A 363 13.20 -23.60 -13.37
C PHE A 363 14.22 -24.61 -12.87
N HIS A 364 15.37 -24.74 -13.55
CA HIS A 364 16.46 -25.62 -13.11
C HIS A 364 17.17 -25.13 -11.84
N GLN A 365 17.21 -23.81 -11.59
CA GLN A 365 17.82 -23.20 -10.41
C GLN A 365 16.89 -23.17 -9.18
N GLY A 366 15.69 -23.77 -9.25
CA GLY A 366 14.80 -23.90 -8.09
C GLY A 366 13.81 -22.74 -7.88
N LEU A 367 13.39 -22.06 -8.96
CA LEU A 367 12.32 -21.04 -8.95
C LEU A 367 11.06 -21.44 -8.17
N SER A 368 10.74 -22.73 -8.15
CA SER A 368 9.54 -23.26 -7.48
C SER A 368 9.52 -22.95 -5.98
N GLY A 369 10.68 -22.87 -5.33
CA GLY A 369 10.79 -22.56 -3.90
C GLY A 369 10.26 -21.16 -3.56
N PRO A 370 10.90 -20.08 -4.06
CA PRO A 370 10.46 -18.72 -3.78
C PRO A 370 9.01 -18.42 -4.18
N LEU A 371 8.59 -18.94 -5.32
CA LEU A 371 7.22 -18.77 -5.80
C LEU A 371 6.21 -19.44 -4.87
N LEU A 372 6.44 -20.70 -4.48
CA LEU A 372 5.52 -21.45 -3.62
C LEU A 372 5.46 -20.85 -2.21
N VAL A 373 6.59 -20.43 -1.65
CA VAL A 373 6.65 -19.75 -0.35
C VAL A 373 5.82 -18.47 -0.38
N SER A 374 6.06 -17.58 -1.35
CA SER A 374 5.30 -16.33 -1.47
C SER A 374 3.81 -16.57 -1.73
N LEU A 375 3.44 -17.52 -2.59
CA LEU A 375 2.04 -17.86 -2.84
C LEU A 375 1.35 -18.36 -1.57
N ARG A 376 1.95 -19.32 -0.87
CA ARG A 376 1.38 -19.87 0.36
C ARG A 376 1.21 -18.78 1.42
N MET A 377 2.25 -17.99 1.66
CA MET A 377 2.23 -16.95 2.69
C MET A 377 1.23 -15.84 2.37
N SER A 378 1.18 -15.38 1.11
CA SER A 378 0.24 -14.33 0.69
C SER A 378 -1.22 -14.79 0.75
N LEU A 379 -1.54 -16.04 0.37
CA LEU A 379 -2.90 -16.58 0.47
C LEU A 379 -3.37 -16.68 1.93
N ILE A 380 -2.52 -17.22 2.82
CA ILE A 380 -2.81 -17.34 4.25
C ILE A 380 -2.96 -15.94 4.86
N ASN A 381 -2.01 -15.05 4.60
CA ASN A 381 -2.00 -13.71 5.19
C ASN A 381 -3.15 -12.84 4.69
N ALA A 382 -3.48 -12.86 3.40
CA ALA A 382 -4.60 -12.10 2.85
C ALA A 382 -5.93 -12.53 3.48
N THR A 383 -6.12 -13.83 3.66
CA THR A 383 -7.32 -14.39 4.29
C THR A 383 -7.41 -13.98 5.76
N LEU A 384 -6.32 -14.16 6.52
CA LEU A 384 -6.26 -13.78 7.93
C LEU A 384 -6.46 -12.28 8.13
N THR A 385 -5.80 -11.47 7.28
CA THR A 385 -5.90 -10.02 7.28
C THR A 385 -7.33 -9.56 7.06
N VAL A 386 -8.04 -10.06 6.05
CA VAL A 386 -9.42 -9.63 5.78
C VAL A 386 -10.37 -10.02 6.89
N VAL A 387 -10.22 -11.22 7.46
CA VAL A 387 -11.04 -11.66 8.59
C VAL A 387 -10.85 -10.73 9.79
N LEU A 388 -9.60 -10.47 10.18
CA LEU A 388 -9.28 -9.59 11.31
C LEU A 388 -9.63 -8.13 11.02
N ALA A 389 -9.33 -7.62 9.83
CA ALA A 389 -9.64 -6.26 9.40
C ALA A 389 -11.15 -6.00 9.41
N THR A 390 -11.98 -6.97 8.99
CA THR A 390 -13.44 -6.87 9.07
C THR A 390 -13.92 -6.81 10.51
N ALA A 391 -13.34 -7.63 11.40
CA ALA A 391 -13.67 -7.62 12.81
C ALA A 391 -13.31 -6.28 13.47
N VAL A 392 -12.13 -5.73 13.15
CA VAL A 392 -11.70 -4.43 13.66
C VAL A 392 -12.54 -3.29 13.06
N ALA A 393 -12.83 -3.30 11.76
CA ALA A 393 -13.71 -2.33 11.13
C ALA A 393 -15.08 -2.30 11.82
N LYS A 394 -15.67 -3.47 12.12
CA LYS A 394 -16.95 -3.57 12.85
C LYS A 394 -16.88 -3.00 14.28
N VAL A 395 -15.75 -3.14 14.96
CA VAL A 395 -15.54 -2.53 16.27
C VAL A 395 -15.51 -1.01 16.16
N ILE A 396 -14.74 -0.48 15.21
CA ILE A 396 -14.54 0.97 15.02
C ILE A 396 -15.85 1.65 14.62
N THR A 397 -16.65 1.01 13.75
CA THR A 397 -17.90 1.58 13.24
C THR A 397 -19.12 1.34 14.14
N SER A 398 -18.93 0.71 15.30
CA SER A 398 -20.03 0.44 16.22
C SER A 398 -20.63 1.74 16.78
N ARG A 399 -21.97 1.82 16.91
CA ARG A 399 -22.68 3.00 17.46
C ARG A 399 -22.19 3.43 18.86
N ARG A 400 -21.63 2.50 19.63
CA ARG A 400 -20.98 2.77 20.93
C ARG A 400 -19.58 2.15 20.93
N PRO A 401 -18.58 2.81 20.33
CA PRO A 401 -17.24 2.24 20.22
C PRO A 401 -16.55 2.10 21.59
N GLY A 402 -16.99 2.88 22.59
CA GLY A 402 -16.35 2.95 23.90
C GLY A 402 -14.91 3.46 23.82
N LEU A 403 -14.16 3.35 24.91
CA LEU A 403 -12.71 3.64 24.91
C LEU A 403 -11.97 2.72 23.93
N PHE A 404 -12.38 1.46 23.90
CA PHE A 404 -11.80 0.40 23.08
C PHE A 404 -11.78 0.72 21.58
N GLY A 405 -12.93 1.09 21.00
CA GLY A 405 -13.01 1.40 19.57
C GLY A 405 -12.27 2.69 19.20
N ARG A 406 -12.27 3.70 20.09
CA ARG A 406 -11.52 4.95 19.86
C ARG A 406 -10.01 4.71 19.87
N LEU A 407 -9.53 3.96 20.86
CA LEU A 407 -8.11 3.64 20.95
C LEU A 407 -7.66 2.72 19.79
N SER A 408 -8.49 1.76 19.37
CA SER A 408 -8.18 0.93 18.19
C SER A 408 -8.06 1.77 16.91
N ASP A 409 -8.95 2.75 16.71
CA ASP A 409 -8.86 3.67 15.57
C ASP A 409 -7.58 4.51 15.60
N VAL A 410 -7.22 5.05 16.78
CA VAL A 410 -5.96 5.81 16.95
C VAL A 410 -4.73 4.94 16.69
N VAL A 411 -4.68 3.73 17.25
CA VAL A 411 -3.56 2.79 17.05
C VAL A 411 -3.43 2.43 15.58
N LEU A 412 -4.53 2.09 14.90
CA LEU A 412 -4.47 1.71 13.49
C LEU A 412 -4.09 2.87 12.58
N ILE A 413 -4.59 4.08 12.85
CA ILE A 413 -4.18 5.28 12.12
C ILE A 413 -2.68 5.54 12.31
N ALA A 414 -2.19 5.42 13.55
CA ALA A 414 -0.77 5.56 13.83
C ALA A 414 0.06 4.47 13.14
N SER A 415 -0.44 3.22 13.11
CA SER A 415 0.25 2.10 12.45
C SER A 415 0.28 2.20 10.93
N VAL A 416 -0.73 2.80 10.29
CA VAL A 416 -0.68 3.09 8.84
C VAL A 416 0.43 4.07 8.50
N ALA A 417 0.78 4.97 9.43
CA ALA A 417 1.86 5.94 9.23
C ALA A 417 3.26 5.35 9.45
N LEU A 418 3.37 4.12 9.98
CA LEU A 418 4.66 3.47 10.19
C LEU A 418 5.15 2.86 8.87
N PRO A 419 6.38 3.15 8.43
CA PRO A 419 6.99 2.42 7.34
C PRO A 419 7.07 0.93 7.67
N GLY A 420 6.75 0.05 6.71
CA GLY A 420 6.78 -1.40 6.90
C GLY A 420 8.14 -1.91 7.39
N LEU A 421 9.23 -1.29 6.94
CA LEU A 421 10.59 -1.56 7.39
C LEU A 421 10.78 -1.37 8.91
N VAL A 422 10.18 -0.33 9.49
CA VAL A 422 10.27 -0.04 10.94
C VAL A 422 9.51 -1.10 11.74
N VAL A 423 8.35 -1.51 11.23
CA VAL A 423 7.57 -2.59 11.84
C VAL A 423 8.36 -3.90 11.78
N ALA A 424 8.92 -4.27 10.62
CA ALA A 424 9.74 -5.46 10.45
C ALA A 424 10.98 -5.46 11.38
N ALA A 425 11.68 -4.32 11.52
CA ALA A 425 12.77 -4.17 12.48
C ALA A 425 12.31 -4.40 13.92
N GLY A 426 11.12 -3.89 14.27
CA GLY A 426 10.47 -4.15 15.55
C GLY A 426 10.25 -5.63 15.83
N PHE A 427 9.74 -6.36 14.85
CA PHE A 427 9.52 -7.81 14.96
C PHE A 427 10.83 -8.59 15.10
N LEU A 428 11.82 -8.27 14.27
CA LEU A 428 13.13 -8.90 14.32
C LEU A 428 13.75 -8.72 15.71
N PHE A 429 13.69 -7.49 16.24
CA PHE A 429 14.24 -7.16 17.53
C PHE A 429 13.52 -7.88 18.68
N ILE A 430 12.19 -7.72 18.78
CA ILE A 430 11.43 -8.18 19.96
C ILE A 430 11.44 -9.70 20.09
N PHE A 431 11.29 -10.43 18.97
CA PHE A 431 11.23 -11.90 18.97
C PHE A 431 12.60 -12.57 19.01
N ASN A 432 13.69 -11.79 18.89
CA ASN A 432 15.05 -12.24 19.16
C ASN A 432 15.46 -12.03 20.63
N LEU A 433 14.63 -11.40 21.46
CA LEU A 433 14.99 -11.17 22.86
C LEU A 433 14.99 -12.49 23.67
N PRO A 434 15.93 -12.65 24.63
CA PRO A 434 16.01 -13.83 25.48
C PRO A 434 14.73 -14.14 26.27
N ILE A 435 13.91 -13.12 26.57
CA ILE A 435 12.66 -13.30 27.32
C ILE A 435 11.66 -14.20 26.58
N PHE A 436 11.55 -14.08 25.25
CA PHE A 436 10.64 -14.93 24.48
C PHE A 436 11.13 -16.37 24.44
N SER A 437 12.45 -16.57 24.33
CA SER A 437 13.04 -17.92 24.42
C SER A 437 12.83 -18.55 25.81
N ARG A 438 12.97 -17.78 26.89
CA ARG A 438 12.67 -18.23 28.28
C ARG A 438 11.20 -18.60 28.48
N LEU A 439 10.28 -17.94 27.76
CA LEU A 439 8.86 -18.26 27.76
C LEU A 439 8.52 -19.46 26.86
N GLY A 440 9.50 -20.09 26.21
CA GLY A 440 9.31 -21.20 25.26
C GLY A 440 8.79 -20.76 23.88
N ILE A 441 8.79 -19.46 23.60
CA ILE A 441 8.29 -18.87 22.34
C ILE A 441 9.49 -18.62 21.41
N ASN A 442 9.88 -19.64 20.65
CA ASN A 442 11.00 -19.54 19.69
C ASN A 442 10.47 -19.26 18.28
N LEU A 443 10.10 -17.99 18.02
CA LEU A 443 9.56 -17.55 16.72
C LEU A 443 10.63 -16.98 15.79
N TYR A 444 11.78 -16.55 16.31
CA TYR A 444 12.88 -16.05 15.48
C TYR A 444 13.34 -17.10 14.45
N GLY A 445 13.55 -16.67 13.20
CA GLY A 445 13.93 -17.56 12.11
C GLY A 445 12.83 -18.56 11.70
N THR A 446 11.55 -18.28 11.98
CA THR A 446 10.43 -19.14 11.55
C THR A 446 9.50 -18.46 10.55
N MET A 447 8.81 -19.26 9.73
CA MET A 447 7.77 -18.76 8.81
C MET A 447 6.61 -18.08 9.55
N THR A 448 6.35 -18.49 10.79
CA THR A 448 5.30 -17.89 11.61
C THR A 448 5.61 -16.43 11.90
N LEU A 449 6.87 -16.10 12.22
CA LEU A 449 7.29 -14.72 12.44
C LEU A 449 7.13 -13.87 11.17
N LEU A 450 7.54 -14.41 10.02
CA LEU A 450 7.33 -13.75 8.73
C LEU A 450 5.84 -13.48 8.47
N GLY A 451 4.97 -14.46 8.73
CA GLY A 451 3.52 -14.31 8.60
C GLY A 451 2.93 -13.26 9.55
N MET A 452 3.43 -13.17 10.79
CA MET A 452 3.02 -12.14 11.73
C MET A 452 3.46 -10.74 11.28
N GLY A 453 4.66 -10.60 10.71
CA GLY A 453 5.14 -9.36 10.12
C GLY A 453 4.27 -8.89 8.96
N TYR A 454 3.92 -9.80 8.04
CA TYR A 454 3.00 -9.48 6.95
C TYR A 454 1.61 -9.05 7.45
N LEU A 455 1.10 -9.73 8.48
CA LEU A 455 -0.17 -9.35 9.10
C LEU A 455 -0.08 -7.94 9.72
N ALA A 456 1.05 -7.60 10.32
CA ALA A 456 1.25 -6.31 10.98
C ALA A 456 1.14 -5.11 10.06
N ILE A 457 1.64 -5.25 8.84
CA ILE A 457 1.64 -4.17 7.86
C ILE A 457 0.32 -4.16 7.08
N ALA A 458 -0.26 -5.35 6.81
CA ALA A 458 -1.49 -5.45 6.02
C ALA A 458 -2.76 -5.12 6.83
N LEU A 459 -2.80 -5.41 8.13
CA LEU A 459 -4.00 -5.24 8.96
C LEU A 459 -4.46 -3.77 9.07
N PRO A 460 -3.59 -2.77 9.35
CA PRO A 460 -4.00 -1.38 9.46
C PRO A 460 -4.60 -0.82 8.17
N SER A 461 -3.91 -1.02 7.04
CA SER A 461 -4.35 -0.54 5.73
C SER A 461 -5.67 -1.20 5.29
N ASN A 462 -5.81 -2.52 5.44
CA ASN A 462 -7.03 -3.24 5.08
C ASN A 462 -8.22 -2.89 5.98
N SER A 463 -7.98 -2.67 7.28
CA SER A 463 -9.04 -2.23 8.19
C SER A 463 -9.65 -0.91 7.71
N ARG A 464 -8.81 0.02 7.22
CA ARG A 464 -9.25 1.33 6.72
C ARG A 464 -10.09 1.24 5.46
N VAL A 465 -9.71 0.37 4.53
CA VAL A 465 -10.49 0.08 3.31
C VAL A 465 -11.88 -0.45 3.67
N LEU A 466 -11.99 -1.27 4.72
CA LEU A 466 -13.23 -1.91 5.14
C LEU A 466 -14.11 -1.04 6.06
N VAL A 467 -13.56 -0.03 6.75
CA VAL A 467 -14.35 0.87 7.63
C VAL A 467 -15.55 1.47 6.90
N GLY A 468 -15.36 2.01 5.69
CA GLY A 468 -16.44 2.66 4.93
C GLY A 468 -17.59 1.71 4.58
N PRO A 469 -17.33 0.60 3.85
CA PRO A 469 -18.35 -0.39 3.53
C PRO A 469 -19.03 -1.02 4.75
N VAL A 470 -18.28 -1.29 5.83
CA VAL A 470 -18.85 -1.86 7.07
C VAL A 470 -19.72 -0.85 7.81
N ALA A 471 -19.36 0.44 7.81
CA ALA A 471 -20.16 1.51 8.44
C ALA A 471 -21.52 1.72 7.78
N GLN A 472 -21.68 1.38 6.51
CA GLN A 472 -22.93 1.54 5.76
C GLN A 472 -23.99 0.48 6.11
N LEU A 473 -23.62 -0.58 6.82
CA LEU A 473 -24.54 -1.66 7.17
C LEU A 473 -25.24 -1.37 8.49
N ASP A 474 -26.57 -1.33 8.45
CA ASP A 474 -27.37 -1.15 9.66
C ASP A 474 -27.51 -2.47 10.45
N SER A 475 -27.51 -2.37 11.78
CA SER A 475 -27.67 -3.54 12.67
C SER A 475 -29.02 -4.25 12.49
N SER A 476 -30.04 -3.52 12.02
CA SER A 476 -31.36 -4.07 11.71
C SER A 476 -31.33 -5.21 10.70
N LEU A 477 -30.35 -5.28 9.79
CA LEU A 477 -30.21 -6.40 8.86
C LEU A 477 -30.00 -7.74 9.58
N MET A 478 -29.19 -7.72 10.63
CA MET A 478 -28.89 -8.91 11.42
C MET A 478 -30.06 -9.25 12.36
N GLU A 479 -30.72 -8.23 12.92
CA GLU A 479 -31.92 -8.39 13.76
C GLU A 479 -33.09 -8.96 12.94
N ALA A 480 -33.32 -8.47 11.73
CA ALA A 480 -34.34 -8.99 10.81
C ALA A 480 -34.11 -10.47 10.50
N GLY A 481 -32.87 -10.87 10.20
CA GLY A 481 -32.54 -12.28 9.99
C GLY A 481 -32.84 -13.15 11.22
N ARG A 482 -32.56 -12.63 12.43
CA ARG A 482 -32.85 -13.32 13.69
C ARG A 482 -34.35 -13.40 14.00
N LEU A 483 -35.13 -12.37 13.69
CA LEU A 483 -36.58 -12.39 13.82
C LEU A 483 -37.22 -13.47 12.92
N HIS A 484 -36.60 -13.75 11.76
CA HIS A 484 -36.98 -14.85 10.87
C HIS A 484 -36.35 -16.20 11.26
N GLY A 485 -35.84 -16.34 12.49
CA GLY A 485 -35.34 -17.61 13.04
C GLY A 485 -33.90 -17.98 12.67
N ALA A 486 -33.13 -17.10 12.01
CA ALA A 486 -31.72 -17.37 11.74
C ALA A 486 -30.86 -17.17 13.01
N SER A 487 -29.93 -18.10 13.26
CA SER A 487 -28.87 -17.90 14.26
C SER A 487 -27.94 -16.75 13.86
N ALA A 488 -27.20 -16.13 14.78
CA ALA A 488 -26.36 -14.97 14.46
C ALA A 488 -25.32 -15.22 13.34
N PRO A 489 -24.62 -16.38 13.27
CA PRO A 489 -23.73 -16.69 12.14
C PRO A 489 -24.50 -16.87 10.82
N SER A 490 -25.70 -17.46 10.89
CA SER A 490 -26.54 -17.67 9.71
C SER A 490 -27.14 -16.34 9.21
N ALA A 491 -27.57 -15.46 10.11
CA ALA A 491 -28.02 -14.10 9.81
C ALA A 491 -26.90 -13.26 9.22
N PHE A 492 -25.67 -13.32 9.78
CA PHE A 492 -24.51 -12.66 9.19
C PHE A 492 -24.24 -13.19 7.77
N ARG A 493 -24.14 -14.51 7.59
CA ARG A 493 -23.85 -15.14 6.29
C ARG A 493 -24.90 -14.84 5.22
N ARG A 494 -26.19 -14.74 5.60
CA ARG A 494 -27.31 -14.58 4.65
C ARG A 494 -27.71 -13.13 4.43
N CYS A 495 -27.56 -12.25 5.42
CA CYS A 495 -28.04 -10.86 5.34
C CYS A 495 -26.90 -9.84 5.19
N VAL A 496 -25.74 -10.08 5.81
CA VAL A 496 -24.64 -9.09 5.88
C VAL A 496 -23.53 -9.42 4.88
N LEU A 497 -23.04 -10.66 4.88
CA LEU A 497 -21.95 -11.12 4.02
C LEU A 497 -22.19 -10.88 2.52
N PRO A 498 -23.41 -11.04 1.96
CA PRO A 498 -23.68 -10.72 0.56
C PRO A 498 -23.38 -9.28 0.18
N LEU A 499 -23.66 -8.34 1.10
CA LEU A 499 -23.46 -6.91 0.90
C LEU A 499 -21.98 -6.52 1.01
N LEU A 500 -21.23 -7.26 1.85
CA LEU A 500 -19.79 -7.06 2.04
C LEU A 500 -18.92 -7.85 1.06
N ALA A 501 -19.46 -8.82 0.32
CA ALA A 501 -18.66 -9.77 -0.45
C ALA A 501 -17.73 -9.09 -1.48
N ARG A 502 -18.22 -8.04 -2.16
CA ARG A 502 -17.43 -7.25 -3.11
C ARG A 502 -16.31 -6.43 -2.43
N PRO A 503 -16.60 -5.62 -1.39
CA PRO A 503 -15.56 -4.98 -0.59
C PRO A 503 -14.52 -5.95 -0.01
N LEU A 504 -14.95 -7.09 0.50
CA LEU A 504 -14.07 -8.11 1.08
C LEU A 504 -13.17 -8.73 0.03
N LEU A 505 -13.68 -9.02 -1.17
CA LEU A 505 -12.87 -9.50 -2.29
C LEU A 505 -11.77 -8.49 -2.66
N TRP A 506 -12.10 -7.20 -2.74
CA TRP A 506 -11.11 -6.17 -3.05
C TRP A 506 -10.08 -6.01 -1.95
N ALA A 507 -10.49 -5.99 -0.68
CA ALA A 507 -9.56 -5.99 0.44
C ALA A 507 -8.64 -7.24 0.41
N TRP A 508 -9.19 -8.41 0.09
CA TRP A 508 -8.40 -9.64 -0.03
C TRP A 508 -7.37 -9.55 -1.15
N LEU A 509 -7.76 -9.06 -2.33
CA LEU A 509 -6.86 -8.87 -3.46
C LEU A 509 -5.75 -7.86 -3.17
N LEU A 510 -6.06 -6.76 -2.48
CA LEU A 510 -5.07 -5.77 -2.05
C LEU A 510 -4.10 -6.38 -1.02
N ALA A 511 -4.61 -7.08 -0.02
CA ALA A 511 -3.77 -7.76 0.99
C ALA A 511 -2.88 -8.84 0.35
N PHE A 512 -3.40 -9.61 -0.60
CA PHE A 512 -2.65 -10.62 -1.34
C PHE A 512 -1.52 -9.98 -2.15
N ALA A 513 -1.83 -8.99 -2.99
CA ALA A 513 -0.85 -8.35 -3.85
C ALA A 513 0.25 -7.64 -3.05
N ALA A 514 -0.13 -6.95 -1.97
CA ALA A 514 0.81 -6.33 -1.05
C ALA A 514 1.71 -7.38 -0.39
N THR A 515 1.15 -8.44 0.19
CA THR A 515 1.95 -9.47 0.87
C THR A 515 2.86 -10.24 -0.10
N PHE A 516 2.35 -10.60 -1.27
CA PHE A 516 3.12 -11.37 -2.26
C PHE A 516 4.35 -10.60 -2.75
N SER A 517 4.23 -9.27 -2.77
CA SER A 517 5.27 -8.36 -3.23
C SER A 517 6.06 -7.70 -2.10
N GLU A 518 5.78 -8.02 -0.84
CA GLU A 518 6.35 -7.32 0.31
C GLU A 518 7.84 -7.65 0.47
N LEU A 519 8.69 -6.65 0.24
CA LEU A 519 10.14 -6.81 0.26
C LEU A 519 10.78 -6.58 1.65
N PRO A 520 10.58 -5.42 2.32
CA PRO A 520 11.19 -5.13 3.63
C PRO A 520 11.03 -6.25 4.65
N THR A 521 9.80 -6.71 4.81
CA THR A 521 9.45 -7.71 5.81
C THR A 521 10.04 -9.08 5.47
N SER A 522 10.06 -9.42 4.18
CA SER A 522 10.71 -10.63 3.71
C SER A 522 12.21 -10.61 4.00
N GLU A 523 12.88 -9.52 3.65
CA GLU A 523 14.34 -9.40 3.76
C GLU A 523 14.80 -9.51 5.21
N MET A 524 14.04 -8.93 6.14
CA MET A 524 14.40 -8.96 7.56
C MET A 524 13.98 -10.25 8.28
N LEU A 525 12.76 -10.75 8.01
CA LEU A 525 12.14 -11.78 8.85
C LEU A 525 12.15 -13.17 8.22
N ALA A 526 12.52 -13.32 6.95
CA ALA A 526 12.60 -14.63 6.33
C ALA A 526 13.65 -15.50 7.05
N PRO A 527 13.34 -16.78 7.33
CA PRO A 527 14.31 -17.73 7.86
C PRO A 527 15.52 -17.89 6.95
N ILE A 528 16.68 -18.19 7.56
CA ILE A 528 17.89 -18.52 6.81
C ILE A 528 17.61 -19.69 5.86
N GLY A 529 18.05 -19.54 4.61
CA GLY A 529 17.87 -20.55 3.57
C GLY A 529 16.50 -20.51 2.88
N VAL A 530 15.57 -19.66 3.30
CA VAL A 530 14.30 -19.47 2.59
C VAL A 530 14.24 -18.10 1.94
N ARG A 531 13.93 -18.09 0.64
CA ARG A 531 13.71 -16.89 -0.14
C ARG A 531 12.24 -16.76 -0.48
N THR A 532 11.73 -15.55 -0.40
CA THR A 532 10.44 -15.15 -0.97
C THR A 532 10.66 -14.65 -2.39
N MET A 533 9.58 -14.49 -3.17
CA MET A 533 9.67 -13.95 -4.53
C MET A 533 10.37 -12.58 -4.56
N ALA A 534 10.01 -11.69 -3.63
CA ALA A 534 10.61 -10.36 -3.52
C ALA A 534 12.12 -10.40 -3.22
N THR A 535 12.55 -11.22 -2.26
CA THR A 535 13.96 -11.36 -1.89
C THR A 535 14.76 -12.13 -2.94
N ALA A 536 14.14 -13.07 -3.66
CA ALA A 536 14.78 -13.75 -4.78
C ALA A 536 15.06 -12.80 -5.95
N ILE A 537 14.14 -11.87 -6.26
CA ILE A 537 14.36 -10.80 -7.24
C ILE A 537 15.52 -9.92 -6.79
N LEU A 538 15.45 -9.40 -5.56
CA LEU A 538 16.47 -8.50 -5.02
C LEU A 538 17.86 -9.17 -5.00
N THR A 539 17.96 -10.41 -4.52
CA THR A 539 19.23 -11.14 -4.47
C THR A 539 19.78 -11.41 -5.87
N SER A 540 18.93 -11.77 -6.84
CA SER A 540 19.36 -11.98 -8.23
C SER A 540 19.92 -10.69 -8.83
N PHE A 541 19.25 -9.58 -8.54
CA PHE A 541 19.65 -8.25 -8.96
C PHE A 541 20.99 -7.83 -8.32
N GLN A 542 21.13 -7.97 -7.01
CA GLN A 542 22.37 -7.67 -6.27
C GLN A 542 23.55 -8.55 -6.71
N ASN A 543 23.29 -9.79 -7.11
CA ASN A 543 24.30 -10.68 -7.70
C ASN A 543 24.60 -10.36 -9.18
N THR A 544 24.17 -9.21 -9.69
CA THR A 544 24.33 -8.76 -11.09
C THR A 544 23.71 -9.68 -12.14
N ASN A 545 22.84 -10.60 -11.72
CA ASN A 545 22.09 -11.48 -12.61
C ASN A 545 20.76 -10.81 -13.00
N LEU A 546 20.88 -9.76 -13.81
CA LEU A 546 19.74 -8.91 -14.20
C LEU A 546 18.68 -9.70 -14.99
N ALA A 547 19.09 -10.64 -15.84
CA ALA A 547 18.17 -11.50 -16.60
C ALA A 547 17.31 -12.38 -15.69
N ALA A 548 17.88 -12.93 -14.60
CA ALA A 548 17.11 -13.66 -13.61
C ALA A 548 16.17 -12.74 -12.84
N ALA A 549 16.65 -11.56 -12.40
CA ALA A 549 15.84 -10.60 -11.65
C ALA A 549 14.63 -10.09 -12.45
N THR A 550 14.81 -9.80 -13.73
CA THR A 550 13.75 -9.33 -14.63
C THR A 550 12.76 -10.43 -14.97
N ALA A 551 13.23 -11.65 -15.24
CA ALA A 551 12.34 -12.80 -15.46
C ALA A 551 11.50 -13.12 -14.22
N LEU A 552 12.11 -13.12 -13.03
CA LEU A 552 11.40 -13.25 -11.76
C LEU A 552 10.36 -12.13 -11.59
N SER A 553 10.71 -10.88 -11.91
CA SER A 553 9.79 -9.74 -11.82
C SER A 553 8.58 -9.89 -12.77
N VAL A 554 8.81 -10.36 -14.00
CA VAL A 554 7.75 -10.66 -14.97
C VAL A 554 6.85 -11.78 -14.46
N ILE A 555 7.42 -12.87 -13.95
CA ILE A 555 6.66 -13.99 -13.35
C ILE A 555 5.82 -13.49 -12.18
N GLN A 556 6.40 -12.68 -11.27
CA GLN A 556 5.68 -12.12 -10.14
C GLN A 556 4.46 -11.30 -10.60
N MET A 557 4.64 -10.45 -11.60
CA MET A 557 3.56 -9.65 -12.18
C MET A 557 2.45 -10.52 -12.77
N LEU A 558 2.81 -11.52 -13.56
CA LEU A 558 1.84 -12.44 -14.17
C LEU A 558 1.06 -13.22 -13.12
N VAL A 559 1.71 -13.65 -12.04
CA VAL A 559 1.05 -14.36 -10.94
C VAL A 559 0.05 -13.46 -10.19
N VAL A 560 0.43 -12.21 -9.88
CA VAL A 560 -0.49 -11.25 -9.24
C VAL A 560 -1.71 -10.99 -10.12
N LEU A 561 -1.49 -10.72 -11.41
CA LEU A 561 -2.58 -10.49 -12.37
C LEU A 561 -3.46 -11.73 -12.56
N ALA A 562 -2.86 -12.92 -12.61
CA ALA A 562 -3.59 -14.18 -12.71
C ALA A 562 -4.48 -14.42 -11.49
N VAL A 563 -3.97 -14.21 -10.26
CA VAL A 563 -4.77 -14.37 -9.04
C VAL A 563 -5.92 -13.36 -8.99
N ILE A 564 -5.68 -12.11 -9.38
CA ILE A 564 -6.74 -11.10 -9.50
C ILE A 564 -7.80 -11.55 -10.50
N GLY A 565 -7.40 -11.99 -11.69
CA GLY A 565 -8.30 -12.48 -12.73
C GLY A 565 -9.12 -13.68 -12.27
N ILE A 566 -8.46 -14.70 -11.69
CA ILE A 566 -9.08 -15.91 -11.18
C ILE A 566 -10.08 -15.59 -10.06
N ALA A 567 -9.71 -14.74 -9.10
CA ALA A 567 -10.59 -14.37 -8.01
C ALA A 567 -11.82 -13.58 -8.49
N GLN A 568 -11.64 -12.66 -9.44
CA GLN A 568 -12.76 -11.91 -10.03
C GLN A 568 -13.68 -12.78 -10.88
N VAL A 569 -13.13 -13.67 -11.71
CA VAL A 569 -13.92 -14.61 -12.52
C VAL A 569 -14.61 -15.62 -11.61
N GLY A 570 -13.90 -16.18 -10.64
CA GLY A 570 -14.46 -17.07 -9.62
C GLY A 570 -15.60 -16.42 -8.86
N PHE A 571 -15.45 -15.15 -8.44
CA PHE A 571 -16.55 -14.41 -7.82
C PHE A 571 -17.74 -14.25 -8.77
N ARG A 572 -17.49 -13.92 -10.06
CA ARG A 572 -18.55 -13.79 -11.06
C ARG A 572 -19.23 -15.11 -11.43
N LEU A 573 -18.57 -16.26 -11.27
CA LEU A 573 -19.14 -17.57 -11.64
C LEU A 573 -19.80 -18.26 -10.44
N LEU A 574 -19.20 -18.17 -9.26
CA LEU A 574 -19.60 -18.92 -8.06
C LEU A 574 -20.49 -18.11 -7.10
N ALA A 575 -20.38 -16.78 -7.07
CA ALA A 575 -21.21 -15.99 -6.16
C ALA A 575 -22.68 -16.09 -6.58
N PRO A 576 -23.64 -16.25 -5.65
CA PRO A 576 -25.07 -16.25 -5.99
C PRO A 576 -25.47 -14.99 -6.76
N ALA A 577 -26.44 -15.10 -7.68
CA ALA A 577 -26.86 -13.97 -8.53
C ALA A 577 -27.19 -12.70 -7.72
N GLY A 578 -27.83 -12.84 -6.56
CA GLY A 578 -28.10 -11.74 -5.64
C GLY A 578 -26.84 -10.98 -5.20
N TRP A 579 -25.73 -11.66 -4.92
CA TRP A 579 -24.47 -11.04 -4.47
C TRP A 579 -23.79 -10.25 -5.60
N ARG A 580 -24.06 -10.61 -6.85
CA ARG A 580 -23.50 -9.93 -8.02
C ARG A 580 -24.19 -8.60 -8.27
N HIS A 581 -25.47 -8.44 -7.95
CA HIS A 581 -26.23 -7.23 -8.29
C HIS A 581 -26.44 -6.26 -7.12
N LEU A 582 -26.22 -6.70 -5.89
CA LEU A 582 -26.31 -5.84 -4.70
C LEU A 582 -25.20 -4.78 -4.69
N GLY A 583 -25.59 -3.50 -4.58
CA GLY A 583 -24.68 -2.35 -4.52
C GLY A 583 -24.18 -1.81 -5.88
N GLY A 584 -24.55 -2.43 -6.99
CA GLY A 584 -24.43 -1.79 -8.30
C GLY A 584 -25.47 -0.68 -8.39
N ARG A 585 -25.04 0.58 -8.63
CA ARG A 585 -25.98 1.61 -9.09
C ARG A 585 -26.76 1.00 -10.24
N SER A 586 -28.07 0.86 -10.09
CA SER A 586 -28.96 0.53 -11.20
C SER A 586 -28.81 1.65 -12.21
N GLN A 587 -27.88 1.49 -13.16
CA GLN A 587 -27.95 2.20 -14.42
C GLN A 587 -29.09 1.55 -15.18
N ARG A 588 -30.30 2.01 -14.87
CA ARG A 588 -31.39 2.04 -15.83
C ARG A 588 -31.45 3.44 -16.39
#